data_AF-F4S4V3-F1
#
_entry.id   AF-F4S4V3-F1
#
_cell.length_a   1.000
_cell.length_b   1.000
_cell.length_c   1.000
_cell.angle_alpha   90.00
_cell.angle_beta   90.00
_cell.angle_gamma   90.00
#
_symmetry.space_group_name_H-M   'P 1'
#
loop_
_entity.id
_entity.type
_entity.pdbx_description
1 polymer ?
#
loop_
_entity_poly.entity_id
_entity_poly.type
_entity_poly.pdbx_seq_one_letter_code
_entity_poly.pdbx_strand_id
1 'polypeptide(L)'
;MGDHSVEFYHNRQTSYIRSVATSFIAGYIVGLGARHQSNILLDKLTGEVFHIDFGIALDDSSWLPVPEKVPFRLTKDIITPFGIEDLKGTFTDSCKNTLRVFRMNNDVILTMLEVFIFNPLPSR
;
A
#
# COMPACT_ATOMS: atom_id res chain seq x y z
N MET A 1 -30.09 -9.22 -0.63
CA MET A 1 -29.78 -8.56 0.65
C MET A 1 -28.42 -9.07 1.07
N GLY A 2 -27.44 -8.19 1.28
CA GLY A 2 -26.09 -8.61 1.67
C GLY A 2 -26.08 -9.18 3.10
N ASP A 3 -25.10 -10.03 3.40
CA ASP A 3 -24.84 -10.42 4.79
C ASP A 3 -24.40 -9.18 5.59
N HIS A 4 -25.03 -8.97 6.74
CA HIS A 4 -24.77 -7.86 7.66
C HIS A 4 -24.35 -8.38 9.04
N SER A 5 -23.86 -9.61 9.12
CA SER A 5 -23.35 -10.21 10.35
C SER A 5 -22.13 -9.46 10.90
N VAL A 6 -21.91 -9.55 12.22
CA VAL A 6 -20.70 -9.01 12.85
C VAL A 6 -19.44 -9.60 12.23
N GLU A 7 -19.48 -10.90 11.93
CA GLU A 7 -18.40 -11.61 11.25
C GLU A 7 -18.11 -11.04 9.86
N PHE A 8 -19.16 -10.72 9.08
CA PHE A 8 -19.01 -10.06 7.78
C PHE A 8 -18.25 -8.73 7.90
N TYR A 9 -18.64 -7.86 8.83
CA TYR A 9 -17.94 -6.58 9.02
C TYR A 9 -16.50 -6.77 9.51
N HIS A 10 -16.29 -7.68 10.47
CA HIS A 10 -14.96 -7.97 11.01
C HIS A 10 -14.00 -8.53 9.94
N ASN A 11 -14.48 -9.44 9.09
CA ASN A 11 -13.67 -10.01 8.01
C ASN A 11 -13.24 -8.94 7.01
N ARG A 12 -14.16 -8.04 6.61
CA ARG A 12 -13.83 -6.93 5.71
C ARG A 12 -12.90 -5.91 6.33
N GLN A 13 -13.09 -5.60 7.60
CA GLN A 13 -12.19 -4.72 8.34
C GLN A 13 -10.77 -5.32 8.39
N THR A 14 -10.66 -6.62 8.63
CA THR A 14 -9.38 -7.33 8.60
C THR A 14 -8.74 -7.28 7.22
N SER A 15 -9.50 -7.52 6.15
CA SER A 15 -9.02 -7.40 4.77
C SER A 15 -8.56 -5.99 4.44
N TYR A 16 -9.30 -4.97 4.88
CA TYR A 16 -8.92 -3.56 4.74
C TYR A 16 -7.57 -3.28 5.41
N ILE A 17 -7.41 -3.64 6.69
CA ILE A 17 -6.19 -3.37 7.44
C ILE A 17 -4.97 -4.08 6.80
N ARG A 18 -5.14 -5.36 6.42
CA ARG A 18 -4.07 -6.16 5.82
C ARG A 18 -3.66 -5.65 4.44
N SER A 19 -4.62 -5.29 3.61
CA SER A 19 -4.34 -4.75 2.27
C SER A 19 -3.67 -3.37 2.33
N VAL A 20 -4.12 -2.48 3.22
CA VAL A 20 -3.45 -1.18 3.47
C VAL A 20 -2.02 -1.39 3.94
N ALA A 21 -1.80 -2.25 4.95
CA ALA A 21 -0.47 -2.53 5.46
C ALA A 21 0.48 -3.07 4.37
N THR A 22 -0.02 -4.03 3.58
CA THR A 22 0.78 -4.69 2.55
C THR A 22 1.09 -3.73 1.39
N SER A 23 0.09 -3.00 0.90
CA SER A 23 0.27 -2.05 -0.21
C SER A 23 1.15 -0.87 0.16
N PHE A 24 1.11 -0.40 1.41
CA PHE A 24 1.93 0.72 1.88
C PHE A 24 3.40 0.32 2.05
N ILE A 25 3.68 -0.87 2.60
CA ILE A 25 5.06 -1.37 2.70
C ILE A 25 5.62 -1.67 1.30
N ALA A 26 4.84 -2.31 0.42
CA ALA A 26 5.25 -2.55 -0.95
C ALA A 26 5.52 -1.22 -1.70
N GLY A 27 4.59 -0.26 -1.58
CA GLY A 27 4.71 1.07 -2.17
C GLY A 27 5.95 1.81 -1.68
N TYR A 28 6.24 1.77 -0.38
CA TYR A 28 7.46 2.35 0.18
C TYR A 28 8.73 1.72 -0.39
N ILE A 29 8.78 0.39 -0.51
CA ILE A 29 9.97 -0.32 -1.02
C ILE A 29 10.25 0.01 -2.49
N VAL A 30 9.22 0.19 -3.30
CA VAL A 30 9.37 0.55 -4.72
C VAL A 30 9.44 2.06 -4.97
N GLY A 31 9.37 2.89 -3.92
CA GLY A 31 9.38 4.35 -4.03
C GLY A 31 8.14 4.93 -4.74
N LEU A 32 6.96 4.35 -4.50
CA LEU A 32 5.69 4.77 -5.12
C LEU A 32 5.22 6.11 -4.55
N GLY A 33 5.06 7.11 -5.41
CA GLY A 33 4.63 8.47 -5.05
C GLY A 33 3.24 8.85 -5.59
N ALA A 34 2.83 10.10 -5.37
CA ALA A 34 1.54 10.66 -5.78
C ALA A 34 0.32 9.86 -5.28
N ARG A 35 0.38 9.40 -4.02
CA ARG A 35 -0.70 8.63 -3.40
C ARG A 35 -1.81 9.57 -2.87
N HIS A 36 -2.53 10.22 -3.77
CA HIS A 36 -3.76 10.95 -3.45
C HIS A 36 -4.98 10.04 -3.41
N GLN A 37 -6.12 10.52 -2.89
CA GLN A 37 -7.29 9.70 -2.61
C GLN A 37 -7.85 8.97 -3.84
N SER A 38 -7.83 9.58 -5.02
CA SER A 38 -8.27 8.90 -6.25
C SER A 38 -7.35 7.78 -6.74
N ASN A 39 -6.11 7.69 -6.22
CA ASN A 39 -5.17 6.61 -6.54
C ASN A 39 -5.19 5.45 -5.53
N ILE A 40 -6.05 5.54 -4.51
CA ILE A 40 -6.25 4.52 -3.48
C ILE A 40 -7.71 4.09 -3.54
N LEU A 41 -7.96 2.94 -4.16
CA LEU A 41 -9.31 2.43 -4.36
C LEU A 41 -9.65 1.38 -3.30
N LEU A 42 -10.93 1.38 -2.88
CA LEU A 42 -11.50 0.41 -1.95
C LEU A 42 -12.47 -0.49 -2.70
N ASP A 43 -12.25 -1.80 -2.66
CA ASP A 43 -13.23 -2.76 -3.15
C ASP A 43 -14.39 -2.90 -2.14
N LYS A 44 -15.59 -2.50 -2.59
CA LYS A 44 -16.84 -2.61 -1.82
C LYS A 44 -17.34 -4.04 -1.69
N LEU A 45 -16.75 -5.02 -2.36
CA LEU A 45 -17.08 -6.44 -2.25
C LEU A 45 -16.13 -7.22 -1.34
N THR A 46 -14.83 -6.94 -1.32
CA THR A 46 -13.87 -7.64 -0.42
C THR A 46 -13.45 -6.82 0.80
N GLY A 47 -13.48 -5.49 0.70
CA GLY A 47 -12.96 -4.57 1.71
C GLY A 47 -11.48 -4.26 1.53
N GLU A 48 -10.85 -4.77 0.48
CA GLU A 48 -9.44 -4.57 0.22
C GLU A 48 -9.15 -3.22 -0.43
N VAL A 49 -7.99 -2.67 -0.12
CA VAL A 49 -7.43 -1.47 -0.75
C VAL A 49 -6.42 -1.87 -1.81
N PHE A 50 -6.50 -1.23 -2.98
CA PHE A 50 -5.52 -1.38 -4.04
C PHE A 50 -5.15 -0.02 -4.62
N HIS A 51 -3.88 0.09 -5.04
CA HIS A 51 -3.37 1.30 -5.64
C HIS A 51 -3.53 1.23 -7.16
N ILE A 52 -3.84 2.36 -7.78
CA ILE A 52 -3.83 2.52 -9.23
C ILE A 52 -2.88 3.64 -9.62
N ASP A 53 -2.60 3.77 -10.92
CA ASP A 53 -1.71 4.78 -11.49
C ASP A 53 -0.31 4.75 -10.86
N PHE A 54 0.61 4.05 -11.50
CA PHE A 54 1.99 3.88 -11.02
C PHE A 54 2.98 4.79 -11.76
N GLY A 55 2.49 5.90 -12.34
CA GLY A 55 3.31 6.80 -13.16
C GLY A 55 4.42 7.54 -12.41
N ILE A 56 4.40 7.54 -11.07
CA ILE A 56 5.45 8.10 -10.21
C ILE A 56 5.92 7.01 -9.25
N ALA A 57 7.07 6.42 -9.54
CA ALA A 57 7.69 5.34 -8.76
C ALA A 57 9.21 5.56 -8.68
N LEU A 58 9.95 4.67 -8.00
CA LEU A 58 11.41 4.76 -7.85
C LEU A 58 11.88 6.11 -7.26
N ASP A 59 11.10 6.66 -6.33
CA ASP A 59 11.35 7.93 -5.63
C ASP A 59 11.27 9.19 -6.52
N ASP A 60 10.66 9.09 -7.71
CA ASP A 60 10.46 10.21 -8.62
C ASP A 60 9.56 11.33 -8.07
N SER A 61 8.77 11.04 -7.02
CA SER A 61 7.93 12.06 -6.36
C SER A 61 8.73 13.17 -5.69
N SER A 62 10.03 12.98 -5.49
CA SER A 62 10.92 14.01 -4.95
C SER A 62 11.14 15.18 -5.93
N TRP A 63 10.91 14.96 -7.23
CA TRP A 63 11.06 15.97 -8.30
C TRP A 63 9.79 16.79 -8.56
N LEU A 64 8.68 16.50 -7.86
CA LEU A 64 7.45 17.26 -7.99
C LEU A 64 7.63 18.70 -7.45
N PRO A 65 6.89 19.70 -7.98
CA PRO A 65 6.93 21.07 -7.47
C PRO A 65 6.68 21.18 -5.96
N VAL A 66 5.84 20.28 -5.43
CA VAL A 66 5.66 20.05 -4.00
C VAL A 66 6.02 18.59 -3.71
N PRO A 67 7.23 18.32 -3.18
CA PRO A 67 7.69 16.95 -2.95
C PRO A 67 6.85 16.20 -1.93
N GLU A 68 6.55 14.93 -2.22
CA GLU A 68 5.97 14.03 -1.23
C GLU A 68 7.09 13.53 -0.30
N LYS A 69 7.01 13.91 0.99
CA LYS A 69 8.04 13.59 1.99
C LYS A 69 7.68 12.39 2.87
N VAL A 70 6.44 11.92 2.78
CA VAL A 70 5.95 10.80 3.59
C VAL A 70 6.18 9.48 2.85
N PRO A 71 6.54 8.40 3.54
CA PRO A 71 6.78 7.10 2.90
C PRO A 71 5.51 6.45 2.38
N PHE A 72 4.35 6.83 2.94
CA PHE A 72 3.01 6.44 2.49
C PHE A 72 1.96 7.33 3.21
N ARG A 73 0.74 7.39 2.66
CA ARG A 73 -0.33 8.25 3.17
C ARG A 73 -1.15 7.58 4.28
N LEU A 74 -0.75 7.77 5.54
CA LEU A 74 -1.45 7.24 6.71
C LEU A 74 -2.29 8.33 7.42
N THR A 75 -3.40 8.75 6.81
CA THR A 75 -4.28 9.80 7.35
C THR A 75 -5.29 9.24 8.37
N LYS A 76 -5.99 10.14 9.08
CA LYS A 76 -7.07 9.76 10.01
C LYS A 76 -8.16 8.92 9.35
N ASP A 77 -8.49 9.19 8.09
CA ASP A 77 -9.50 8.44 7.34
C ASP A 77 -9.05 7.01 7.01
N ILE A 78 -7.74 6.79 6.87
CA ILE A 78 -7.17 5.45 6.71
C ILE A 78 -7.14 4.69 8.05
N ILE A 79 -6.85 5.41 9.14
CA ILE A 79 -6.67 4.81 10.47
C ILE A 79 -8.01 4.51 11.15
N THR A 80 -9.02 5.36 10.97
CA THR A 80 -10.32 5.23 11.66
C THR A 80 -10.97 3.85 11.47
N PRO A 81 -10.96 3.25 10.26
CA PRO A 81 -11.45 1.89 10.06
C PRO A 81 -10.65 0.79 10.77
N PHE A 82 -9.47 1.07 11.34
CA PHE A 82 -8.69 0.07 12.09
C PHE A 82 -9.34 -0.30 13.43
N GLY A 83 -10.29 0.53 13.90
CA GLY A 83 -10.99 0.29 15.16
C GLY A 83 -10.13 0.58 16.37
N ILE A 84 -10.39 -0.14 17.47
CA ILE A 84 -9.81 0.15 18.79
C ILE A 84 -8.31 -0.13 18.85
N GLU A 85 -7.83 -1.08 18.03
CA GLU A 85 -6.39 -1.40 17.97
C GLU A 85 -5.57 -0.27 17.34
N ASP A 86 -6.20 0.62 16.57
CA ASP A 86 -5.55 1.74 15.87
C ASP A 86 -4.34 1.20 15.07
N LEU A 87 -3.16 1.81 15.21
CA LEU A 87 -1.93 1.32 14.58
C LEU A 87 -1.37 0.06 15.22
N LYS A 88 -1.79 -0.28 16.45
CA LYS A 88 -1.34 -1.49 17.15
C LYS A 88 -2.10 -2.71 16.58
N GLY A 89 -1.60 -3.91 16.86
CA GLY A 89 -2.23 -5.14 16.40
C GLY A 89 -2.10 -5.36 14.90
N THR A 90 -3.22 -5.65 14.24
CA THR A 90 -3.24 -6.23 12.89
C THR A 90 -2.47 -5.42 11.85
N PHE A 91 -2.54 -4.09 11.88
CA PHE A 91 -1.82 -3.22 10.95
C PHE A 91 -0.31 -3.38 11.10
N THR A 92 0.22 -3.17 12.31
CA THR A 92 1.66 -3.25 12.60
C THR A 92 2.20 -4.65 12.31
N ASP A 93 1.48 -5.71 12.69
CA ASP A 93 1.94 -7.08 12.47
C ASP A 93 1.96 -7.44 10.98
N SER A 94 0.96 -6.98 10.22
CA SER A 94 0.93 -7.13 8.76
C SER A 94 2.08 -6.36 8.10
N CYS A 95 2.39 -5.14 8.55
CA CYS A 95 3.55 -4.37 8.07
C CYS A 95 4.87 -5.10 8.32
N LYS A 96 5.08 -5.60 9.55
CA LYS A 96 6.29 -6.36 9.92
C LYS A 96 6.43 -7.63 9.09
N ASN A 97 5.35 -8.39 8.94
CA ASN A 97 5.37 -9.63 8.17
C ASN A 97 5.65 -9.36 6.69
N THR A 98 5.00 -8.34 6.11
CA THR A 98 5.24 -7.92 4.72
C THR A 98 6.71 -7.56 4.53
N LEU A 99 7.25 -6.67 5.37
CA LEU A 99 8.66 -6.26 5.30
C LEU A 99 9.63 -7.44 5.46
N ARG A 100 9.31 -8.40 6.34
CA ARG A 100 10.09 -9.63 6.50
C ARG A 100 10.13 -10.42 5.19
N VAL A 101 8.98 -10.64 4.55
CA VAL A 101 8.88 -11.38 3.28
C VAL A 101 9.65 -10.65 2.17
N PHE A 102 9.52 -9.33 2.06
CA PHE A 102 10.31 -8.54 1.11
C PHE A 102 11.82 -8.70 1.32
N ARG A 103 12.28 -8.66 2.58
CA ARG A 103 13.71 -8.84 2.91
C ARG A 103 14.23 -10.24 2.60
N MET A 104 13.41 -11.27 2.79
CA MET A 104 13.78 -12.66 2.49
C MET A 104 13.91 -12.93 0.99
N ASN A 105 13.32 -12.09 0.14
CA ASN A 105 13.31 -12.24 -1.33
C ASN A 105 13.93 -11.01 -2.02
N ASN A 106 14.83 -10.30 -1.32
CA ASN A 106 15.35 -9.01 -1.78
C ASN A 106 16.16 -9.12 -3.07
N ASP A 107 16.85 -10.23 -3.27
CA ASP A 107 17.61 -10.57 -4.47
C ASP A 107 16.72 -10.55 -5.72
N VAL A 108 15.57 -11.22 -5.66
CA VAL A 108 14.60 -11.26 -6.77
C VAL A 108 14.03 -9.86 -7.03
N ILE A 109 13.67 -9.13 -5.99
CA ILE A 109 13.08 -7.79 -6.11
C ILE A 109 14.08 -6.80 -6.70
N LEU A 110 15.33 -6.79 -6.20
CA LEU A 110 16.40 -5.93 -6.71
C LEU A 110 16.69 -6.26 -8.18
N THR A 111 16.76 -7.54 -8.53
CA THR A 111 16.96 -7.98 -9.93
C THR A 111 15.85 -7.44 -10.84
N MET A 112 14.58 -7.51 -10.41
CA MET A 112 13.46 -6.95 -11.20
C MET A 112 13.58 -5.44 -11.36
N LEU A 113 13.88 -4.71 -10.29
CA LEU A 113 14.03 -3.25 -10.31
C LEU A 113 15.21 -2.81 -11.20
N GLU A 114 16.33 -3.52 -11.16
CA GLU A 114 17.48 -3.29 -12.04
C GLU A 114 17.08 -3.42 -13.52
N VAL A 115 16.33 -4.49 -13.87
CA VAL A 115 15.85 -4.68 -15.24
C VAL A 115 15.00 -3.49 -15.72
N PHE A 116 14.13 -2.94 -14.86
CA PHE A 116 13.32 -1.76 -15.19
C PHE A 116 14.17 -0.50 -15.40
N ILE A 117 15.23 -0.30 -14.61
CA ILE A 117 16.13 0.85 -14.74
C ILE A 117 16.97 0.74 -16.01
N PHE A 118 17.48 -0.46 -16.34
CA PHE A 118 18.36 -0.66 -17.50
C PHE A 118 17.61 -0.81 -18.83
N ASN A 119 16.33 -1.20 -18.80
CA ASN A 119 15.47 -1.27 -19.99
C ASN A 119 14.21 -0.43 -19.80
N PRO A 120 14.34 0.91 -19.72
CA PRO A 120 13.19 1.78 -19.62
C PRO A 120 12.34 1.62 -20.88
N LEU A 121 11.06 1.28 -20.73
CA LEU A 121 10.12 1.39 -21.83
C LEU A 121 10.08 2.85 -22.29
N PRO A 122 10.03 3.14 -23.60
CA PRO A 122 9.98 4.52 -24.07
C PRO A 122 8.78 5.23 -23.44
N SER A 123 9.05 6.32 -22.71
CA SER A 123 8.02 7.19 -22.15
C SER A 123 7.19 7.76 -23.31
N ARG A 124 5.87 7.55 -23.27
CA ARG A 124 4.93 8.23 -24.17
C ARG A 124 4.89 9.73 -23.88
#